data_AF-A0A959D0Z2-F1
#
_entry.id   AF-A0A959D0Z2-F1
#
_cell.length_a   1.000
_cell.length_b   1.000
_cell.length_c   1.000
_cell.angle_alpha   90.00
_cell.angle_beta   90.00
_cell.angle_gamma   90.00
#
_symmetry.space_group_name_H-M   'P 1'
#
loop_
_entity.id
_entity.type
_entity.pdbx_description
1 polymer ?
#
loop_
_entity_poly.entity_id
_entity_poly.type
_entity_poly.pdbx_seq_one_letter_code
_entity_poly.pdbx_strand_id
1 'polypeptide(L)'
;VEMGYELRCHRPVAYDLTLCTVLGMGVKKLFDQGLKGCIVSTTRTAEIVPIFLKDIEDKDGIIPPRLVNIESEFSQLVLSDMHVLTHLDYKKAKKWLTIPETYDFYRILDWEYTNALLRLDPVKEKG
;
A
#
# COMPACT_ATOMS: atom_id res chain seq x y z
N VAL A 1 -11.45 15.99 -14.66
CA VAL A 1 -12.60 15.38 -13.97
C VAL A 1 -12.01 14.47 -12.92
N GLU A 2 -12.24 14.73 -11.63
CA GLU A 2 -11.82 13.81 -10.58
C GLU A 2 -12.74 12.60 -10.58
N MET A 3 -12.16 11.41 -10.63
CA MET A 3 -12.91 10.17 -10.42
C MET A 3 -12.97 9.89 -8.92
N GLY A 4 -14.17 9.78 -8.35
CA GLY A 4 -14.31 9.50 -6.92
C GLY A 4 -15.73 9.22 -6.45
N TYR A 5 -16.64 10.18 -6.58
CA TYR A 5 -17.99 10.05 -6.06
C TYR A 5 -18.76 8.92 -6.75
N GLU A 6 -18.60 8.83 -8.07
CA GLU A 6 -19.18 7.79 -8.92
C GLU A 6 -18.62 6.39 -8.62
N LEU A 7 -17.38 6.29 -8.13
CA LEU A 7 -16.80 5.02 -7.69
C LEU A 7 -17.32 4.58 -6.32
N ARG A 8 -17.50 5.52 -5.38
CA ARG A 8 -18.00 5.23 -4.02
C ARG A 8 -19.48 4.87 -3.97
N CYS A 9 -20.26 5.41 -4.90
CA CYS A 9 -21.70 5.18 -5.00
C CYS A 9 -22.07 4.13 -6.07
N HIS A 10 -21.10 3.36 -6.55
CA HIS A 10 -21.36 2.28 -7.47
C HIS A 10 -22.04 1.09 -6.77
N ARG A 11 -22.75 0.26 -7.55
CA ARG A 11 -23.36 -0.96 -7.01
C ARG A 11 -22.24 -1.93 -6.58
N PRO A 12 -22.33 -2.54 -5.39
CA PRO A 12 -21.30 -3.47 -4.93
C PRO A 12 -21.20 -4.68 -5.85
N VAL A 13 -19.98 -5.17 -6.04
CA VAL A 13 -19.74 -6.41 -6.78
C VAL A 13 -20.03 -7.63 -5.91
N ALA A 14 -20.09 -8.83 -6.52
CA ALA A 14 -20.40 -10.07 -5.80
C ALA A 14 -19.44 -10.34 -4.62
N TYR A 15 -18.17 -9.94 -4.76
CA TYR A 15 -17.19 -10.05 -3.69
C TYR A 15 -17.59 -9.20 -2.48
N ASP A 16 -17.91 -7.92 -2.67
CA ASP A 16 -18.31 -7.02 -1.58
C ASP A 16 -19.63 -7.47 -0.94
N LEU A 17 -20.59 -7.94 -1.73
CA LEU A 17 -21.84 -8.50 -1.18
C LEU A 17 -21.55 -9.67 -0.24
N THR A 18 -20.67 -10.58 -0.65
CA THR A 18 -20.30 -11.75 0.15
C THR A 18 -19.53 -11.33 1.40
N LEU A 19 -18.50 -10.50 1.23
CA LEU A 19 -17.64 -10.03 2.32
C LEU A 19 -18.44 -9.25 3.37
N CYS A 20 -19.26 -8.28 2.96
CA CYS A 20 -20.10 -7.50 3.88
C CYS A 20 -21.12 -8.38 4.61
N THR A 21 -21.67 -9.40 3.95
CA THR A 21 -22.57 -10.37 4.60
C THR A 21 -21.84 -11.17 5.68
N VAL A 22 -20.64 -11.68 5.37
CA VAL A 22 -19.80 -12.42 6.32
C VAL A 22 -19.40 -11.54 7.51
N LEU A 23 -18.96 -10.30 7.26
CA LEU A 23 -18.60 -9.36 8.32
C LEU A 23 -19.81 -9.02 9.20
N GLY A 24 -20.99 -8.81 8.62
CA GLY A 24 -22.24 -8.57 9.35
C GLY A 24 -22.63 -9.74 10.25
N MET A 25 -22.55 -10.98 9.75
CA MET A 25 -22.74 -12.18 10.57
C MET A 25 -21.66 -12.30 11.66
N GLY A 26 -20.43 -11.92 11.37
CA GLY A 26 -19.32 -11.88 12.31
C GLY A 26 -19.57 -10.96 13.50
N VAL A 27 -20.25 -9.82 13.30
CA VAL A 27 -20.66 -8.93 14.41
C VAL A 27 -21.51 -9.70 15.43
N LYS A 28 -22.52 -10.44 14.96
CA LYS A 28 -23.40 -11.22 15.85
C LYS A 28 -22.61 -12.30 16.61
N LYS A 29 -21.72 -13.02 15.91
CA LYS A 29 -20.86 -14.04 16.53
C LYS A 29 -20.00 -13.46 17.66
N LEU A 30 -19.31 -12.34 17.42
CA LEU A 30 -18.45 -11.72 18.44
C LEU A 30 -19.26 -11.11 19.60
N PHE A 31 -20.45 -10.56 19.30
CA PHE A 31 -21.37 -10.08 20.31
C PHE A 31 -21.84 -11.19 21.25
N ASP A 32 -22.21 -12.36 20.71
CA ASP A 32 -22.63 -13.53 21.51
C ASP A 32 -21.51 -14.10 22.37
N GLN A 33 -20.26 -13.89 21.97
CA GLN A 33 -19.07 -14.21 22.77
C GLN A 33 -18.77 -13.17 23.85
N GLY A 34 -19.55 -12.07 23.92
CA GLY A 34 -19.39 -11.00 24.91
C GLY A 34 -18.23 -10.05 24.63
N LEU A 35 -17.64 -10.08 23.43
CA LEU A 35 -16.50 -9.25 23.07
C LEU A 35 -16.93 -7.81 22.75
N LYS A 36 -16.12 -6.83 23.18
CA LYS A 36 -16.37 -5.39 23.01
C LYS A 36 -15.09 -4.66 22.62
N GLY A 37 -15.23 -3.48 22.00
CA GLY A 37 -14.09 -2.65 21.61
C GLY A 37 -13.19 -3.31 20.56
N CYS A 38 -13.80 -3.96 19.56
CA CYS A 38 -13.09 -4.63 18.48
C CYS A 38 -13.78 -4.42 17.12
N ILE A 39 -12.99 -4.55 16.06
CA ILE A 39 -13.42 -4.56 14.66
C ILE A 39 -13.56 -6.02 14.22
N VAL A 40 -14.62 -6.32 13.47
CA VAL A 40 -14.78 -7.63 12.85
C VAL A 40 -13.85 -7.75 11.66
N SER A 41 -13.00 -8.77 11.66
CA SER A 41 -12.16 -9.12 10.52
C SER A 41 -12.44 -10.55 10.07
N THR A 42 -12.01 -10.87 8.85
CA THR A 42 -12.10 -12.22 8.33
C THR A 42 -10.84 -12.63 7.59
N THR A 43 -10.48 -13.91 7.73
CA THR A 43 -9.37 -14.51 6.99
C THR A 43 -9.81 -14.92 5.59
N ARG A 44 -8.87 -15.39 4.76
CA ARG A 44 -9.18 -15.90 3.41
C ARG A 44 -10.10 -17.13 3.44
N THR A 45 -10.21 -17.81 4.58
CA THR A 45 -11.08 -18.99 4.79
C THR A 45 -12.43 -18.62 5.42
N ALA A 46 -12.80 -17.34 5.46
CA ALA A 46 -14.02 -16.81 6.07
C ALA A 46 -14.14 -17.04 7.59
N GLU A 47 -13.00 -17.24 8.27
CA GLU A 47 -12.98 -17.30 9.74
C GLU A 47 -13.13 -15.88 10.31
N ILE A 48 -14.00 -15.70 11.30
CA ILE A 48 -14.20 -14.41 11.97
C ILE A 48 -13.19 -14.24 13.10
N VAL A 49 -12.42 -13.16 13.04
CA VAL A 49 -11.36 -12.81 14.00
C VAL A 49 -11.61 -11.39 14.54
N PRO A 50 -11.59 -11.17 15.87
CA PRO A 50 -11.67 -9.84 16.44
C PRO A 50 -10.31 -9.12 16.33
N ILE A 51 -10.32 -7.86 15.90
CA ILE A 51 -9.17 -6.95 16.03
C ILE A 51 -9.51 -5.93 17.10
N PHE A 52 -8.87 -5.98 18.27
CA PHE A 52 -9.18 -5.04 19.34
C PHE A 52 -8.60 -3.66 19.05
N LEU A 53 -9.37 -2.62 19.35
CA LEU A 53 -8.98 -1.24 19.07
C LEU A 53 -7.68 -0.87 19.81
N LYS A 54 -7.57 -1.27 21.08
CA LYS A 54 -6.35 -1.09 21.90
C LYS A 54 -5.06 -1.66 21.31
N ASP A 55 -5.15 -2.63 20.39
CA ASP A 55 -3.98 -3.28 19.78
C ASP A 55 -3.48 -2.51 18.56
N ILE A 56 -4.29 -1.57 18.03
CA ILE A 56 -4.03 -0.80 16.82
C ILE A 56 -4.09 0.71 17.03
N GLU A 57 -4.57 1.17 18.18
CA GLU A 57 -4.55 2.58 18.59
C GLU A 57 -3.12 3.02 18.96
N ASP A 58 -2.83 4.28 18.67
CA ASP A 58 -1.61 4.95 19.13
C ASP A 58 -1.74 5.44 20.59
N LYS A 59 -0.75 6.22 21.05
CA LYS A 59 -0.71 6.74 22.43
C LYS A 59 -1.87 7.68 22.76
N ASP A 60 -2.49 8.28 21.75
CA ASP A 60 -3.59 9.22 21.90
C ASP A 60 -4.97 8.55 21.72
N GLY A 61 -4.99 7.22 21.51
CA GLY A 61 -6.21 6.46 21.27
C GLY A 61 -6.74 6.57 19.83
N ILE A 62 -5.89 6.98 18.89
CA ILE A 62 -6.25 7.14 17.48
C ILE A 62 -5.71 5.95 16.68
N ILE A 63 -6.51 5.40 15.76
CA ILE A 63 -6.02 4.38 14.84
C ILE A 63 -5.26 5.09 13.70
N PRO A 64 -3.94 4.93 13.60
CA PRO A 64 -3.17 5.60 12.57
C PRO A 64 -3.48 5.02 11.18
N PRO A 65 -3.46 5.84 10.12
CA PRO A 65 -3.58 5.35 8.75
C PRO A 65 -2.45 4.36 8.41
N ARG A 66 -2.79 3.25 7.74
CA ARG A 66 -1.78 2.32 7.21
C ARG A 66 -1.17 2.90 5.94
N LEU A 67 0.08 3.33 6.03
CA LEU A 67 0.86 3.81 4.89
C LEU A 67 1.36 2.65 4.02
N VAL A 68 1.75 2.98 2.79
CA VAL A 68 2.39 2.03 1.88
C VAL A 68 3.77 1.67 2.44
N ASN A 69 4.06 0.37 2.55
CA ASN A 69 5.40 -0.09 2.86
C ASN A 69 6.24 -0.13 1.57
N ILE A 70 7.12 0.87 1.39
CA ILE A 70 8.00 0.96 0.22
C ILE A 70 9.07 -0.14 0.21
N GLU A 71 9.42 -0.73 1.35
CA GLU A 71 10.44 -1.77 1.47
C GLU A 71 9.89 -3.18 1.16
N SER A 72 8.57 -3.30 0.98
CA SER A 72 7.98 -4.61 0.63
C SER A 72 8.45 -5.09 -0.74
N GLU A 73 8.56 -6.40 -0.91
CA GLU A 73 8.98 -7.04 -2.17
C GLU A 73 8.17 -6.53 -3.36
N PHE A 74 6.84 -6.45 -3.21
CA PHE A 74 5.96 -5.97 -4.28
C PHE A 74 6.21 -4.49 -4.62
N SER A 75 6.37 -3.63 -3.60
CA SER A 75 6.71 -2.22 -3.82
C SER A 75 8.04 -2.09 -4.54
N GLN A 76 9.07 -2.81 -4.10
CA GLN A 76 10.39 -2.80 -4.71
C GLN A 76 10.37 -3.32 -6.15
N LEU A 77 9.59 -4.36 -6.43
CA LEU A 77 9.40 -4.89 -7.79
C LEU A 77 8.81 -3.80 -8.70
N VAL A 78 7.72 -3.16 -8.30
CA VAL A 78 7.09 -2.06 -9.07
C VAL A 78 8.07 -0.90 -9.25
N LEU A 79 8.73 -0.46 -8.18
CA LEU A 79 9.72 0.62 -8.22
C LEU A 79 10.90 0.30 -9.15
N SER A 80 11.28 -0.98 -9.25
CA SER A 80 12.38 -1.41 -10.10
C SER A 80 12.06 -1.44 -11.59
N ASP A 81 10.78 -1.62 -11.95
CA ASP A 81 10.31 -1.70 -13.33
C ASP A 81 9.85 -0.34 -13.87
N MET A 82 9.76 0.69 -13.02
CA MET A 82 9.36 2.02 -13.48
C MET A 82 10.39 2.65 -14.42
N HIS A 83 9.90 3.10 -15.57
CA HIS A 83 10.67 3.94 -16.50
C HIS A 83 10.65 5.38 -16.03
N VAL A 84 11.69 5.76 -15.30
CA VAL A 84 11.86 7.11 -14.75
C VAL A 84 13.00 7.86 -15.42
N LEU A 85 12.92 9.19 -15.39
CA LEU A 85 14.02 10.04 -15.84
C LEU A 85 15.21 9.90 -14.88
N THR A 86 16.39 9.65 -15.44
CA THR A 86 17.64 9.55 -14.68
C THR A 86 18.64 10.61 -15.15
N HIS A 87 19.72 10.80 -14.37
CA HIS A 87 20.82 11.68 -14.76
C HIS A 87 21.44 11.36 -16.13
N LEU A 88 21.38 10.10 -16.58
CA LEU A 88 21.85 9.68 -17.91
C LEU A 88 20.99 10.26 -19.05
N ASP A 89 19.73 10.56 -18.77
CA ASP A 89 18.75 11.01 -19.74
C ASP A 89 18.74 12.55 -19.90
N TYR A 90 19.34 13.29 -18.98
CA TYR A 90 19.25 14.76 -18.93
C TYR A 90 19.60 15.44 -20.25
N LYS A 91 20.67 14.99 -20.93
CA LYS A 91 21.09 15.55 -22.22
C LYS A 91 19.99 15.43 -23.28
N LYS A 92 19.29 14.28 -23.32
CA LYS A 92 18.18 14.04 -24.26
C LYS A 92 16.90 14.77 -23.81
N ALA A 93 16.64 14.78 -22.50
CA ALA A 93 15.47 15.39 -21.90
C ALA A 93 15.46 16.93 -22.03
N LYS A 94 16.63 17.60 -22.10
CA LYS A 94 16.74 19.05 -22.34
C LYS A 94 16.07 19.52 -23.63
N LYS A 95 15.80 18.61 -24.58
CA LYS A 95 15.01 18.92 -25.78
C LYS A 95 13.56 19.27 -25.46
N TRP A 96 13.01 18.74 -24.36
CA TRP A 96 11.59 18.84 -24.00
C TRP A 96 11.37 19.51 -22.64
N LEU A 97 12.35 19.45 -21.74
CA LEU A 97 12.28 19.98 -20.38
C LEU A 97 13.37 21.03 -20.16
N THR A 98 13.00 22.19 -19.61
CA THR A 98 13.93 23.29 -19.31
C THR A 98 14.94 22.90 -18.23
N ILE A 99 14.48 22.19 -17.20
CA ILE A 99 15.30 21.72 -16.06
C ILE A 99 14.93 20.25 -15.81
N PRO A 100 15.50 19.30 -16.56
CA PRO A 100 15.16 17.87 -16.40
C PRO A 100 15.36 17.36 -14.98
N GLU A 101 16.31 17.95 -14.26
CA GLU A 101 16.70 17.49 -12.93
C GLU A 101 15.60 17.66 -11.88
N THR A 102 14.60 18.54 -12.09
CA THR A 102 13.44 18.67 -11.18
C THR A 102 12.40 17.55 -11.37
N TYR A 103 12.55 16.74 -12.42
CA TYR A 103 11.67 15.60 -12.74
C TYR A 103 12.38 14.25 -12.53
N ASP A 104 13.61 14.27 -12.03
CA ASP A 104 14.36 13.05 -11.72
C ASP A 104 13.79 12.39 -10.47
N PHE A 105 13.29 11.17 -10.65
CA PHE A 105 12.63 10.40 -9.59
C PHE A 105 13.53 10.18 -8.38
N TYR A 106 14.79 9.82 -8.59
CA TYR A 106 15.74 9.53 -7.52
C TYR A 106 16.12 10.81 -6.78
N ARG A 107 16.25 11.93 -7.50
CA ARG A 107 16.51 13.22 -6.86
C ARG A 107 15.33 13.73 -6.04
N ILE A 108 14.10 13.58 -6.53
CA ILE A 108 12.88 14.00 -5.82
C ILE A 108 12.74 13.24 -4.50
N LEU A 109 13.06 11.95 -4.50
CA LEU A 109 12.95 11.08 -3.33
C LEU A 109 14.20 11.05 -2.46
N ASP A 110 15.26 11.77 -2.84
CA ASP A 110 16.58 11.73 -2.18
C ASP A 110 17.14 10.30 -2.08
N TRP A 111 17.04 9.55 -3.17
CA TRP A 111 17.47 8.16 -3.30
C TRP A 111 18.70 8.03 -4.20
N GLU A 112 19.50 6.99 -3.97
CA GLU A 112 20.63 6.66 -4.85
C GLU A 112 20.17 5.90 -6.09
N TYR A 113 20.54 6.42 -7.27
CA TYR A 113 20.34 5.70 -8.51
C TYR A 113 21.26 4.48 -8.58
N THR A 114 20.67 3.30 -8.64
CA THR A 114 21.37 2.05 -8.95
C THR A 114 20.86 1.52 -10.28
N ASN A 115 21.74 1.26 -11.24
CA ASN A 115 21.35 0.71 -12.53
C ASN A 115 20.66 -0.64 -12.31
N ALA A 116 19.49 -0.86 -12.93
CA ALA A 116 18.70 -2.08 -12.75
C ALA A 116 19.48 -3.36 -13.11
N LEU A 117 20.48 -3.28 -13.99
CA LEU A 117 21.40 -4.38 -14.32
C LEU A 117 22.31 -4.81 -13.14
N LEU A 118 22.45 -3.97 -12.11
CA LEU A 118 23.21 -4.24 -10.88
C LEU A 118 22.32 -4.71 -9.72
N ARG A 119 20.99 -4.72 -9.88
CA ARG A 119 20.05 -5.20 -8.84
C ARG A 119 19.87 -6.73 -8.86
N LEU A 120 20.44 -7.43 -9.84
CA LEU A 120 20.57 -8.89 -9.85
C LEU A 120 21.79 -9.30 -8.99
N ASP A 121 21.64 -9.13 -7.68
CA ASP A 121 22.49 -9.56 -6.56
C ASP A 121 23.97 -9.13 -6.51
N PRO A 122 24.43 -8.75 -5.31
CA PRO A 122 25.12 -9.78 -4.55
C PRO A 122 24.34 -10.11 -3.28
N VAL A 123 24.08 -11.40 -3.11
CA VAL A 123 23.83 -12.03 -1.82
C VAL A 123 24.81 -11.41 -0.81
N LYS A 124 24.30 -10.63 0.15
CA LYS A 124 25.10 -10.25 1.32
C LYS A 124 25.43 -11.55 2.06
N GLU A 125 26.64 -12.06 1.86
CA GLU A 125 27.24 -13.02 2.78
C GLU A 125 27.20 -12.39 4.17
N LYS A 126 26.35 -12.94 5.04
CA LYS A 126 26.39 -12.67 6.48
C LYS A 126 27.70 -13.28 7.00
N GLY A 127 28.69 -12.43 7.23
CA GLY A 127 29.77 -12.68 8.19
C GLY A 127 29.31 -12.36 9.61
#